data_AF-A0AAN0JVH8-F1
#
_entry.id   AF-A0AAN0JVH8-F1
#
_cell.length_a   1.000
_cell.length_b   1.000
_cell.length_c   1.000
_cell.angle_alpha   90.00
_cell.angle_beta   90.00
_cell.angle_gamma   90.00
#
_symmetry.space_group_name_H-M   'P 1'
#
loop_
_entity.id
_entity.type
_entity.pdbx_description
1 polymer ?
#
loop_
_entity_poly.entity_id
_entity_poly.type
_entity_poly.pdbx_seq_one_letter_code
_entity_poly.pdbx_strand_id
1 'polypeptide(L)'
;MSLIVMIFLLLLTKVTSHCSSPSGIYLMHRGECYPNGSYFHDVAIETHHLMCVATGSTLNGGQWVRAIDGDPVTCHSNSDTDPFRCDSLASPNASLSLYLPNGQALLPEREGFYKCCLPTDCSDSNTNSITANIFRWAQIAEIKFELLSDMTMLPQQYALHAIKIGQKNHAFLLDATWYYEAGDTSSNLTSVCNQQQNNCTVGSGVLLHTINGTYDYN
;
A
#
# COMPACT_ATOMS: atom_id res chain seq x y z
N MET A 1 37.26 -11.30 -42.85
CA MET A 1 35.79 -11.31 -42.83
C MET A 1 35.38 -12.58 -42.10
N SER A 2 34.74 -12.61 -40.93
CA SER A 2 33.96 -11.63 -40.20
C SER A 2 34.13 -11.93 -38.71
N LEU A 3 35.07 -11.22 -38.06
CA LEU A 3 35.29 -11.24 -36.61
C LEU A 3 34.55 -10.05 -35.94
N ILE A 4 33.51 -9.54 -36.62
CA ILE A 4 32.76 -8.32 -36.29
C ILE A 4 31.28 -8.63 -36.00
N VAL A 5 30.84 -9.89 -36.07
CA VAL A 5 29.45 -10.33 -35.77
C VAL A 5 29.39 -11.21 -34.52
N MET A 6 30.24 -10.92 -33.54
CA MET A 6 30.06 -11.35 -32.14
C MET A 6 30.32 -10.16 -31.22
N ILE A 7 29.84 -8.98 -31.65
CA ILE A 7 29.77 -7.79 -30.83
C ILE A 7 28.35 -7.75 -30.28
N PHE A 8 28.23 -8.07 -29.00
CA PHE A 8 27.27 -7.43 -28.11
C PHE A 8 25.78 -7.52 -28.52
N LEU A 9 25.26 -8.73 -28.66
CA LEU A 9 23.89 -9.01 -28.21
C LEU A 9 23.96 -9.62 -26.80
N LEU A 10 24.49 -8.85 -25.86
CA LEU A 10 23.86 -8.75 -24.55
C LEU A 10 22.49 -8.12 -24.81
N LEU A 11 21.58 -8.90 -25.40
CA LEU A 11 20.16 -8.69 -25.22
C LEU A 11 20.02 -8.53 -23.72
N LEU A 12 19.56 -7.37 -23.30
CA LEU A 12 18.85 -7.27 -22.04
C LEU A 12 17.70 -8.29 -22.13
N THR A 13 17.97 -9.55 -21.84
CA THR A 13 17.07 -10.28 -20.96
C THR A 13 17.21 -9.54 -19.63
N LYS A 14 16.62 -8.34 -19.56
CA LYS A 14 15.94 -7.91 -18.36
C LYS A 14 15.12 -9.14 -18.04
N VAL A 15 15.57 -9.90 -17.06
CA VAL A 15 14.81 -11.01 -16.51
C VAL A 15 13.43 -10.41 -16.36
N THR A 16 12.51 -10.77 -17.25
CA THR A 16 11.11 -10.53 -17.02
C THR A 16 10.93 -11.35 -15.76
N SER A 17 10.90 -10.67 -14.61
CA SER A 17 10.48 -11.22 -13.35
C SER A 17 9.12 -11.82 -13.68
N HIS A 18 9.10 -13.11 -14.02
CA HIS A 18 7.87 -13.80 -14.28
C HIS A 18 7.21 -13.87 -12.92
N CYS A 19 6.38 -12.86 -12.65
CA CYS A 19 5.59 -12.75 -11.45
C CYS A 19 4.79 -14.04 -11.35
N SER A 20 5.28 -14.96 -10.52
CA SER A 20 4.69 -16.28 -10.37
C SER A 20 3.54 -16.10 -9.39
N SER A 21 2.35 -15.82 -9.91
CA SER A 21 1.15 -15.71 -9.08
C SER A 21 0.36 -17.00 -9.10
N PRO A 22 0.17 -17.69 -7.96
CA PRO A 22 -0.68 -18.86 -7.88
C PRO A 22 -2.13 -18.58 -8.31
N SER A 23 -2.60 -17.34 -8.16
CA SER A 23 -3.95 -16.90 -8.56
C SER A 23 -4.04 -16.47 -10.03
N GLY A 24 -2.96 -16.54 -10.80
CA GLY A 24 -2.93 -16.11 -12.21
C GLY A 24 -3.07 -14.59 -12.42
N ILE A 25 -3.12 -13.82 -11.33
CA ILE A 25 -3.22 -12.35 -11.33
C ILE A 25 -2.24 -11.75 -10.32
N TYR A 26 -1.58 -10.64 -10.66
CA TYR A 26 -0.65 -9.96 -9.77
C TYR A 26 -0.69 -8.44 -9.92
N LEU A 27 -0.20 -7.76 -8.89
CA LEU A 27 0.09 -6.33 -8.94
C LEU A 27 1.53 -6.14 -9.39
N MET A 28 1.75 -5.14 -10.23
CA MET A 28 3.07 -4.75 -10.72
C MET A 28 3.24 -3.25 -10.60
N HIS A 29 4.36 -2.84 -10.01
CA HIS A 29 4.71 -1.44 -9.87
C HIS A 29 6.21 -1.29 -10.03
N ARG A 30 6.67 -0.37 -10.89
CA ARG A 30 8.09 -0.20 -11.26
C ARG A 30 8.78 -1.46 -11.79
N GLY A 31 8.01 -2.41 -12.33
CA GLY A 31 8.52 -3.70 -12.81
C GLY A 31 8.72 -4.76 -11.72
N GLU A 32 8.40 -4.44 -10.46
CA GLU A 32 8.39 -5.38 -9.35
C GLU A 32 6.98 -5.93 -9.12
N CYS A 33 6.91 -7.19 -8.67
CA CYS A 33 5.66 -7.89 -8.41
C CYS A 33 5.26 -7.72 -6.94
N TYR A 34 3.97 -7.48 -6.69
CA TYR A 34 3.45 -7.24 -5.35
C TYR A 34 2.34 -8.26 -5.02
N PRO A 35 2.32 -8.79 -3.78
CA PRO A 35 1.27 -9.71 -3.35
C PRO A 35 -0.08 -8.99 -3.19
N ASN A 36 -1.14 -9.78 -3.04
CA ASN A 36 -2.47 -9.29 -2.73
C ASN A 36 -2.46 -8.48 -1.41
N GLY A 37 -3.16 -7.33 -1.39
CA GLY A 37 -3.25 -6.45 -0.22
C GLY A 37 -2.07 -5.49 -0.05
N SER A 38 -1.20 -5.37 -1.06
CA SER A 38 -0.05 -4.46 -1.01
C SER A 38 -0.47 -2.99 -0.96
N TYR A 39 0.42 -2.15 -0.42
CA TYR A 39 0.16 -0.75 -0.11
C TYR A 39 0.93 0.18 -1.05
N PHE A 40 0.25 1.22 -1.53
CA PHE A 40 0.81 2.22 -2.44
C PHE A 40 0.36 3.61 -2.02
N HIS A 41 1.30 4.50 -1.73
CA HIS A 41 0.95 5.90 -1.48
C HIS A 41 0.68 6.63 -2.81
N ASP A 42 -0.17 7.64 -2.77
CA ASP A 42 -0.57 8.51 -3.90
C ASP A 42 0.60 8.95 -4.79
N VAL A 43 1.68 9.49 -4.22
CA VAL A 43 2.85 9.94 -5.00
C VAL A 43 3.55 8.77 -5.72
N ALA A 44 3.49 7.54 -5.20
CA ALA A 44 4.07 6.39 -5.88
C ALA A 44 3.31 6.11 -7.18
N ILE A 45 1.99 6.06 -7.12
CA ILE A 45 1.13 5.76 -8.27
C ILE A 45 0.95 6.95 -9.23
N GLU A 46 1.27 8.17 -8.79
CA GLU A 46 1.42 9.32 -9.68
C GLU A 46 2.65 9.18 -10.58
N THR A 47 3.78 8.74 -10.00
CA THR A 47 5.04 8.62 -10.75
C THR A 47 5.11 7.36 -11.62
N HIS A 48 4.51 6.26 -11.17
CA HIS A 48 4.55 4.98 -11.86
C HIS A 48 3.21 4.27 -11.69
N HIS A 49 2.60 3.87 -12.80
CA HIS A 49 1.25 3.30 -12.74
C HIS A 49 1.25 2.00 -11.93
N LEU A 50 0.22 1.81 -11.12
CA LEU A 50 -0.06 0.52 -10.52
C LEU A 50 -0.72 -0.35 -11.58
N MET A 51 -0.06 -1.43 -11.98
CA MET A 51 -0.60 -2.37 -12.96
C MET A 51 -1.18 -3.59 -12.25
N CYS A 52 -2.35 -4.00 -12.70
CA CYS A 52 -2.90 -5.32 -12.41
C CYS A 52 -2.81 -6.13 -13.70
N VAL A 53 -2.25 -7.34 -13.61
CA VAL A 53 -1.94 -8.17 -14.78
C VAL A 53 -2.44 -9.58 -14.57
N ALA A 54 -3.19 -10.11 -15.53
CA ALA A 54 -3.58 -11.52 -15.59
C ALA A 54 -2.76 -12.24 -16.67
N THR A 55 -2.06 -13.30 -16.30
CA THR A 55 -1.15 -14.03 -17.19
C THR A 55 -1.90 -14.89 -18.20
N GLY A 56 -1.48 -14.86 -19.47
CA GLY A 56 -2.01 -15.77 -20.49
C GLY A 56 -3.47 -15.56 -20.85
N SER A 57 -4.03 -14.38 -20.54
CA SER A 57 -5.40 -14.02 -20.87
C SER A 57 -5.46 -12.80 -21.78
N THR A 58 -6.55 -12.68 -22.54
CA THR A 58 -6.86 -11.49 -23.34
C THR A 58 -7.89 -10.66 -22.58
N LEU A 59 -7.67 -9.34 -22.51
CA LEU A 59 -8.58 -8.45 -21.79
C LEU A 59 -10.00 -8.49 -22.39
N ASN A 60 -11.01 -8.68 -21.55
CA ASN A 60 -12.42 -8.71 -21.94
C ASN A 60 -13.30 -7.99 -20.91
N GLY A 61 -13.09 -6.69 -20.73
CA GLY A 61 -13.92 -5.84 -19.86
C GLY A 61 -13.41 -5.62 -18.44
N GLY A 62 -12.20 -6.10 -18.10
CA GLY A 62 -11.54 -5.92 -16.81
C GLY A 62 -11.71 -4.54 -16.15
N GLN A 63 -11.69 -4.52 -14.82
CA GLN A 63 -12.19 -3.38 -14.05
C GLN A 63 -11.44 -3.17 -12.74
N TRP A 64 -11.29 -1.90 -12.34
CA TRP A 64 -10.99 -1.50 -10.97
C TRP A 64 -12.27 -1.07 -10.27
N VAL A 65 -12.48 -1.53 -9.04
CA VAL A 65 -13.59 -1.12 -8.17
C VAL A 65 -13.05 -0.72 -6.79
N ARG A 66 -13.77 0.15 -6.09
CA ARG A 66 -13.53 0.38 -4.66
C ARG A 66 -13.98 -0.86 -3.89
N ALA A 67 -13.13 -1.39 -3.03
CA ALA A 67 -13.43 -2.65 -2.34
C ALA A 67 -14.51 -2.51 -1.26
N ILE A 68 -14.74 -1.29 -0.75
CA ILE A 68 -15.69 -1.02 0.34
C ILE A 68 -17.15 -1.15 -0.10
N ASP A 69 -17.49 -0.68 -1.30
CA ASP A 69 -18.86 -0.67 -1.83
C ASP A 69 -18.98 -1.38 -3.20
N GLY A 70 -17.86 -1.73 -3.83
CA GLY A 70 -17.84 -2.36 -5.15
C GLY A 70 -18.06 -1.38 -6.29
N ASP A 71 -18.11 -0.08 -6.01
CA ASP A 71 -18.35 0.92 -7.05
C ASP A 71 -17.19 0.96 -8.05
N PRO A 72 -17.47 0.94 -9.36
CA PRO A 72 -16.46 1.08 -10.40
C PRO A 72 -15.63 2.36 -10.24
N VAL A 73 -14.33 2.24 -10.44
CA VAL A 73 -13.46 3.41 -10.62
C VAL A 73 -13.70 4.00 -12.00
N THR A 74 -14.08 5.27 -12.07
CA THR A 74 -14.31 5.96 -13.34
C THR A 74 -12.99 6.40 -13.99
N CYS A 75 -12.34 5.46 -14.70
CA CYS A 75 -11.00 5.59 -15.32
C CYS A 75 -10.75 6.75 -16.31
N HIS A 76 -11.76 7.56 -16.63
CA HIS A 76 -11.66 8.69 -17.56
C HIS A 76 -12.32 9.96 -17.00
N SER A 77 -12.62 9.99 -15.71
CA SER A 77 -13.20 11.16 -15.07
C SER A 77 -12.11 12.22 -14.83
N ASN A 78 -12.43 13.48 -15.09
CA ASN A 78 -11.67 14.61 -14.53
C ASN A 78 -12.34 15.09 -13.22
N SER A 79 -13.00 14.19 -12.51
CA SER A 79 -13.74 14.50 -11.29
C SER A 79 -12.89 14.19 -10.06
N ASP A 80 -13.00 15.03 -9.04
CA ASP A 80 -12.41 14.77 -7.73
C ASP A 80 -13.02 13.54 -7.05
N THR A 81 -14.20 13.10 -7.49
CA THR A 81 -14.85 11.88 -6.98
C THR A 81 -14.12 10.61 -7.42
N ASP A 82 -13.52 10.56 -8.61
CA ASP A 82 -12.71 9.44 -9.04
C ASP A 82 -11.45 10.00 -9.68
N PRO A 83 -10.41 10.28 -8.85
CA PRO A 83 -9.25 11.02 -9.32
C PRO A 83 -8.31 10.15 -10.18
N PHE A 84 -8.62 8.88 -10.35
CA PHE A 84 -7.77 7.93 -11.05
C PHE A 84 -8.02 7.91 -12.55
N ARG A 85 -6.96 7.60 -13.28
CA ARG A 85 -7.02 7.18 -14.68
C ARG A 85 -6.52 5.76 -14.84
N CYS A 86 -6.92 5.13 -15.94
CA CYS A 86 -6.55 3.76 -16.25
C CYS A 86 -6.20 3.62 -17.73
N ASP A 87 -5.09 2.95 -18.01
CA ASP A 87 -4.75 2.44 -19.34
C ASP A 87 -4.91 0.92 -19.37
N SER A 88 -5.30 0.38 -20.51
CA SER A 88 -5.47 -1.05 -20.71
C SER A 88 -4.60 -1.59 -21.84
N LEU A 89 -4.11 -2.82 -21.68
CA LEU A 89 -3.42 -3.57 -22.71
C LEU A 89 -4.08 -4.94 -22.84
N ALA A 90 -4.46 -5.28 -24.07
CA ALA A 90 -5.25 -6.48 -24.31
C ALA A 90 -4.43 -7.78 -24.41
N SER A 91 -3.15 -7.70 -24.80
CA SER A 91 -2.32 -8.88 -25.16
C SER A 91 -0.82 -8.54 -25.05
N PRO A 92 0.08 -9.50 -24.74
CA PRO A 92 -0.14 -10.95 -24.54
C PRO A 92 -0.71 -11.35 -23.17
N ASN A 93 -0.71 -10.41 -22.21
CA ASN A 93 -1.34 -10.57 -20.91
C ASN A 93 -2.36 -9.45 -20.77
N ALA A 94 -3.58 -9.76 -20.32
CA ALA A 94 -4.56 -8.75 -19.98
C ALA A 94 -3.98 -7.90 -18.84
N SER A 95 -3.84 -6.59 -19.05
CA SER A 95 -3.41 -5.69 -18.00
C SER A 95 -4.25 -4.44 -17.96
N LEU A 96 -4.54 -4.00 -16.73
CA LEU A 96 -5.25 -2.76 -16.44
C LEU A 96 -4.44 -1.98 -15.42
N SER A 97 -4.06 -0.77 -15.79
CA SER A 97 -3.34 0.14 -14.89
C SER A 97 -4.30 1.05 -14.14
N LEU A 98 -3.83 1.57 -13.01
CA LEU A 98 -4.48 2.58 -12.20
C LEU A 98 -3.41 3.58 -11.77
N TYR A 99 -3.64 4.86 -12.03
CA TYR A 99 -2.68 5.90 -11.69
C TYR A 99 -3.38 7.21 -11.36
N LEU A 100 -2.69 8.05 -10.60
CA LEU A 100 -3.13 9.40 -10.27
C LEU A 100 -2.46 10.36 -11.28
N PRO A 101 -3.21 11.15 -12.06
CA PRO A 101 -2.61 12.14 -12.96
C PRO A 101 -1.80 13.17 -12.18
N ASN A 102 -0.71 13.65 -12.81
CA ASN A 102 0.13 14.69 -12.20
C ASN A 102 -0.69 15.94 -11.85
N GLY A 103 -0.50 16.44 -10.63
CA GLY A 103 -1.21 17.61 -10.10
C GLY A 103 -2.61 17.30 -9.58
N GLN A 104 -3.06 16.05 -9.66
CA GLN A 104 -4.30 15.61 -9.03
C GLN A 104 -4.02 15.08 -7.64
N ALA A 105 -4.87 15.44 -6.68
CA ALA A 105 -4.77 14.96 -5.31
C ALA A 105 -5.74 13.81 -5.09
N LEU A 106 -5.30 12.81 -4.32
CA LEU A 106 -6.23 11.87 -3.71
C LEU A 106 -6.95 12.60 -2.57
N LEU A 107 -8.24 12.35 -2.39
CA LEU A 107 -9.01 12.89 -1.27
C LEU A 107 -9.11 11.83 -0.14
N PRO A 108 -9.26 12.24 1.14
CA PRO A 108 -9.33 11.29 2.26
C PRO A 108 -10.42 10.22 2.07
N GLU A 109 -11.59 10.62 1.58
CA GLU A 109 -12.73 9.74 1.30
C GLU A 109 -12.50 8.79 0.11
N ARG A 110 -11.38 8.95 -0.61
CA ARG A 110 -10.94 8.09 -1.71
C ARG A 110 -9.69 7.28 -1.34
N GLU A 111 -9.27 7.29 -0.08
CA GLU A 111 -8.26 6.35 0.40
C GLU A 111 -8.90 4.96 0.66
N GLY A 112 -8.07 3.92 0.59
CA GLY A 112 -8.41 2.57 1.03
C GLY A 112 -8.18 1.51 -0.03
N PHE A 113 -8.94 0.43 0.07
CA PHE A 113 -8.74 -0.75 -0.75
C PHE A 113 -9.44 -0.63 -2.10
N TYR A 114 -8.70 -0.95 -3.15
CA TYR A 114 -9.13 -1.05 -4.53
C TYR A 114 -8.94 -2.47 -5.01
N LYS A 115 -9.97 -3.04 -5.65
CA LYS A 115 -9.96 -4.39 -6.20
C LYS A 115 -9.89 -4.31 -7.72
N CYS A 116 -8.91 -4.99 -8.31
CA CYS A 116 -8.83 -5.23 -9.74
C CYS A 116 -9.43 -6.59 -10.07
N CYS A 117 -10.19 -6.67 -11.16
CA CYS A 117 -10.73 -7.91 -11.72
C CYS A 117 -10.27 -8.07 -13.18
N LEU A 118 -9.70 -9.24 -13.49
CA LEU A 118 -9.23 -9.58 -14.83
C LEU A 118 -9.42 -11.08 -15.13
N PRO A 119 -9.65 -11.44 -16.41
CA PRO A 119 -9.69 -10.56 -17.58
C PRO A 119 -11.05 -9.86 -17.79
N THR A 120 -12.08 -10.29 -17.06
CA THR A 120 -13.45 -9.76 -17.07
C THR A 120 -13.70 -8.84 -15.88
N ASP A 121 -14.81 -8.11 -15.92
CA ASP A 121 -15.21 -7.17 -14.85
C ASP A 121 -15.48 -7.88 -13.51
N CYS A 122 -15.68 -7.08 -12.45
CA CYS A 122 -15.89 -7.59 -11.10
C CYS A 122 -17.28 -8.20 -10.82
N SER A 123 -18.20 -8.16 -11.78
CA SER A 123 -19.51 -8.82 -11.66
C SER A 123 -19.45 -10.30 -12.03
N ASP A 124 -18.44 -10.71 -12.80
CA ASP A 124 -18.17 -12.10 -13.12
C ASP A 124 -17.54 -12.84 -11.92
N SER A 125 -18.28 -13.78 -11.34
CA SER A 125 -17.81 -14.60 -10.22
C SER A 125 -16.58 -15.46 -10.51
N ASN A 126 -16.26 -15.69 -11.79
CA ASN A 126 -15.12 -16.49 -12.21
C ASN A 126 -13.89 -15.65 -12.57
N THR A 127 -13.98 -14.31 -12.50
CA THR A 127 -12.84 -13.43 -12.75
C THR A 127 -11.80 -13.57 -11.64
N ASN A 128 -10.52 -13.50 -11.99
CA ASN A 128 -9.49 -13.41 -10.96
C ASN A 128 -9.49 -12.00 -10.39
N SER A 129 -9.21 -11.87 -9.09
CA SER A 129 -9.14 -10.56 -8.45
C SER A 129 -7.93 -10.40 -7.55
N ILE A 130 -7.49 -9.15 -7.42
CA ILE A 130 -6.41 -8.76 -6.51
C ILE A 130 -6.70 -7.37 -5.94
N THR A 131 -6.32 -7.16 -4.69
CA THR A 131 -6.58 -5.92 -3.96
C THR A 131 -5.28 -5.16 -3.73
N ALA A 132 -5.34 -3.84 -3.85
CA ALA A 132 -4.29 -2.90 -3.46
C ALA A 132 -4.87 -1.86 -2.49
N ASN A 133 -4.09 -1.40 -1.52
CA ASN A 133 -4.45 -0.30 -0.64
C ASN A 133 -3.77 0.98 -1.14
N ILE A 134 -4.55 2.01 -1.42
CA ILE A 134 -4.08 3.30 -1.93
C ILE A 134 -4.41 4.38 -0.91
N PHE A 135 -3.40 5.13 -0.47
CA PHE A 135 -3.54 6.11 0.60
C PHE A 135 -2.68 7.35 0.34
N ARG A 136 -2.95 8.45 1.04
CA ARG A 136 -2.10 9.65 0.94
C ARG A 136 -1.02 9.61 1.98
N TRP A 137 0.18 10.00 1.58
CA TRP A 137 1.30 10.35 2.46
C TRP A 137 1.79 9.24 3.39
N ALA A 138 1.02 8.79 4.38
CA ALA A 138 1.40 7.81 5.38
C ALA A 138 0.18 7.02 5.89
N GLN A 139 0.39 5.73 6.21
CA GLN A 139 -0.62 4.86 6.79
C GLN A 139 0.01 3.98 7.88
N ILE A 140 -0.79 3.61 8.88
CA ILE A 140 -0.45 2.57 9.85
C ILE A 140 -0.68 1.21 9.18
N ALA A 141 0.40 0.47 8.93
CA ALA A 141 0.33 -0.88 8.41
C ALA A 141 -0.03 -1.89 9.51
N GLU A 142 0.51 -1.70 10.72
CA GLU A 142 0.34 -2.63 11.83
C GLU A 142 0.55 -1.91 13.17
N ILE A 143 -0.19 -2.32 14.20
CA ILE A 143 0.11 -2.00 15.60
C ILE A 143 0.51 -3.30 16.29
N LYS A 144 1.68 -3.33 16.93
CA LYS A 144 2.13 -4.49 17.72
C LYS A 144 2.12 -4.15 19.20
N PHE A 145 1.78 -5.15 19.98
CA PHE A 145 1.85 -5.12 21.43
C PHE A 145 2.84 -6.18 21.88
N GLU A 146 3.83 -5.77 22.68
CA GLU A 146 4.81 -6.66 23.26
C GLU A 146 4.70 -6.61 24.78
N LEU A 147 4.48 -7.76 25.41
CA LEU A 147 4.46 -7.88 26.86
C LEU A 147 5.87 -8.13 27.38
N LEU A 148 6.37 -7.25 28.25
CA LEU A 148 7.74 -7.30 28.77
C LEU A 148 7.80 -7.82 30.22
N SER A 149 6.70 -7.76 30.96
CA SER A 149 6.57 -8.38 32.28
C SER A 149 5.24 -9.14 32.44
N ASP A 150 5.18 -10.06 33.40
CA ASP A 150 3.96 -10.80 33.70
C ASP A 150 2.81 -9.83 34.06
N MET A 151 1.70 -9.87 33.30
CA MET A 151 0.53 -9.01 33.53
C MET A 151 -0.14 -9.22 34.90
N THR A 152 0.18 -10.33 35.59
CA THR A 152 -0.37 -10.63 36.91
C THR A 152 0.40 -9.95 38.06
N MET A 153 1.55 -9.32 37.77
CA MET A 153 2.40 -8.67 38.77
C MET A 153 2.66 -7.19 38.44
N LEU A 154 2.78 -6.37 39.49
CA LEU A 154 3.15 -4.96 39.37
C LEU A 154 4.65 -4.76 39.66
N PRO A 155 5.33 -3.86 38.93
CA PRO A 155 4.82 -3.06 37.81
C PRO A 155 4.70 -3.84 36.50
N GLN A 156 3.63 -3.57 35.74
CA GLN A 156 3.44 -4.08 34.39
C GLN A 156 4.29 -3.27 33.39
N GLN A 157 4.93 -3.96 32.45
CA GLN A 157 5.74 -3.38 31.40
C GLN A 157 5.30 -3.97 30.06
N TYR A 158 5.02 -3.11 29.11
CA TYR A 158 4.69 -3.47 27.74
C TYR A 158 5.23 -2.41 26.78
N ALA A 159 5.47 -2.80 25.53
CA ALA A 159 5.80 -1.90 24.44
C ALA A 159 4.69 -1.90 23.41
N LEU A 160 4.38 -0.72 22.88
CA LEU A 160 3.51 -0.55 21.73
C LEU A 160 4.37 -0.14 20.55
N HIS A 161 4.13 -0.76 19.40
CA HIS A 161 4.83 -0.45 18.17
C HIS A 161 3.81 -0.01 17.13
N ALA A 162 4.02 1.15 16.53
CA ALA A 162 3.28 1.62 15.37
C ALA A 162 4.15 1.46 14.12
N ILE A 163 3.78 0.47 13.29
CA ILE A 163 4.44 0.21 12.02
C ILE A 163 3.77 1.05 10.95
N LYS A 164 4.52 2.01 10.40
CA LYS A 164 4.03 2.99 9.43
C LYS A 164 4.72 2.80 8.08
N ILE A 165 3.99 3.11 7.02
CA ILE A 165 4.44 3.07 5.63
C ILE A 165 4.00 4.33 4.92
N GLY A 166 4.70 4.76 3.87
CA GLY A 166 4.30 5.95 3.12
C GLY A 166 5.39 6.60 2.29
N GLN A 167 5.11 7.84 1.89
CA GLN A 167 6.00 8.71 1.15
C GLN A 167 7.21 9.08 2.01
N LYS A 168 8.39 8.72 1.51
CA LYS A 168 9.67 9.08 2.15
C LYS A 168 9.74 10.59 2.40
N ASN A 169 10.13 10.95 3.62
CA ASN A 169 10.28 12.33 4.12
C ASN A 169 8.97 13.11 4.35
N HIS A 170 7.80 12.48 4.26
CA HIS A 170 6.56 13.17 4.62
C HIS A 170 6.44 13.33 6.15
N ALA A 171 5.99 14.49 6.62
CA ALA A 171 5.89 14.79 8.06
C ALA A 171 5.04 13.74 8.81
N PHE A 172 3.88 13.37 8.26
CA PHE A 172 3.03 12.32 8.82
C PHE A 172 3.64 10.92 8.85
N LEU A 173 4.68 10.64 8.05
CA LEU A 173 5.41 9.38 8.15
C LEU A 173 6.43 9.44 9.29
N LEU A 174 7.04 10.61 9.49
CA LEU A 174 8.19 10.80 10.37
C LEU A 174 7.85 11.09 11.84
N ASP A 175 6.58 11.20 12.20
CA ASP A 175 6.13 11.50 13.57
C ASP A 175 5.06 10.52 14.07
N ALA A 176 5.12 10.14 15.34
CA ALA A 176 4.11 9.30 15.98
C ALA A 176 3.87 9.81 17.41
N THR A 177 2.60 10.04 17.75
CA THR A 177 2.19 10.44 19.10
C THR A 177 1.15 9.47 19.63
N TRP A 178 1.37 8.99 20.86
CA TRP A 178 0.44 8.09 21.53
C TRP A 178 -0.57 8.84 22.40
N TYR A 179 -1.83 8.45 22.28
CA TYR A 179 -2.93 8.97 23.08
C TYR A 179 -3.58 7.83 23.87
N TYR A 180 -4.03 8.15 25.08
CA TYR A 180 -4.88 7.31 25.91
C TYR A 180 -6.31 7.84 25.82
N GLU A 181 -7.23 6.95 25.46
CA GLU A 181 -8.66 7.26 25.33
C GLU A 181 -9.43 6.68 26.54
N ALA A 182 -10.14 7.52 27.27
CA ALA A 182 -11.06 7.12 28.32
C ALA A 182 -12.41 7.83 28.18
N GLY A 183 -13.45 7.07 27.84
CA GLY A 183 -14.75 7.65 27.48
C GLY A 183 -14.59 8.56 26.27
N ASP A 184 -15.04 9.81 26.38
CA ASP A 184 -14.92 10.84 25.33
C ASP A 184 -13.65 11.70 25.47
N THR A 185 -12.70 11.30 26.32
CA THR A 185 -11.47 12.06 26.57
C THR A 185 -10.25 11.41 25.94
N SER A 186 -9.59 12.16 25.06
CA SER A 186 -8.28 11.85 24.50
C SER A 186 -7.20 12.62 25.24
N SER A 187 -6.27 11.90 25.87
CA SER A 187 -5.16 12.49 26.61
C SER A 187 -3.84 12.00 26.06
N ASN A 188 -2.91 12.90 25.77
CA ASN A 188 -1.57 12.51 25.33
C ASN A 188 -0.95 11.60 26.41
N LEU A 189 -0.44 10.44 26.02
CA LEU A 189 0.03 9.43 26.97
C LEU A 189 1.16 9.97 27.88
N THR A 190 2.02 10.86 27.35
CA THR A 190 3.06 11.55 28.14
C THR A 190 2.45 12.44 29.23
N SER A 191 1.32 13.10 28.95
CA SER A 191 0.64 13.94 29.94
C SER A 191 -0.01 13.11 31.05
N VAL A 192 -0.57 11.94 30.71
CA VAL A 192 -1.17 11.02 31.69
C VAL A 192 -0.12 10.53 32.68
N CYS A 193 1.08 10.16 32.21
CA CYS A 193 2.15 9.72 33.10
C CYS A 193 2.74 10.83 33.97
N ASN A 194 2.68 12.09 33.52
CA ASN A 194 3.12 13.22 34.33
C ASN A 194 2.08 13.64 35.39
N GLN A 195 0.79 13.35 35.16
CA GLN A 195 -0.31 13.76 36.05
C GLN A 195 -0.69 12.71 37.11
N GLN A 196 -0.43 11.42 36.86
CA GLN A 196 -0.77 10.35 37.80
C GLN A 196 0.36 10.06 38.80
N GLN A 197 -0.01 9.64 40.02
CA GLN A 197 0.87 9.05 41.04
C GLN A 197 1.50 7.70 40.63
N ASN A 198 1.34 7.27 39.37
CA ASN A 198 1.83 6.01 38.86
C ASN A 198 3.22 6.21 38.25
N ASN A 199 4.20 5.40 38.66
CA ASN A 199 5.51 5.33 38.02
C ASN A 199 5.36 4.70 36.62
N CYS A 200 4.87 5.46 35.64
CA CYS A 200 4.88 5.05 34.25
C CYS A 200 5.89 5.87 33.44
N THR A 201 6.55 5.19 32.51
CA THR A 201 7.48 5.79 31.56
C THR A 201 6.91 5.54 30.18
N VAL A 202 6.70 6.60 29.40
CA VAL A 202 6.11 6.51 28.06
C VAL A 202 7.24 6.66 27.05
N GLY A 203 7.32 5.73 26.09
CA GLY A 203 8.19 5.88 24.92
C GLY A 203 7.85 7.18 24.20
N SER A 204 8.86 7.94 23.78
CA SER A 204 8.63 9.27 23.20
C SER A 204 8.16 9.23 21.74
N GLY A 205 7.63 8.11 21.24
CA GLY A 205 7.35 7.93 19.82
C GLY A 205 8.65 7.92 19.02
N VAL A 206 9.67 7.21 19.51
CA VAL A 206 10.99 7.20 18.86
C VAL A 206 10.95 6.26 17.66
N LEU A 207 11.46 6.72 16.51
CA LEU A 207 11.74 5.84 15.39
C LEU A 207 12.81 4.81 15.80
N LEU A 208 12.41 3.56 15.98
CA LEU A 208 13.31 2.47 16.35
C LEU A 208 14.08 1.94 15.15
N HIS A 209 13.35 1.62 14.07
CA HIS A 209 13.94 1.02 12.89
C HIS A 209 13.25 1.47 11.59
N THR A 210 14.03 1.45 10.51
CA THR A 210 13.54 1.68 9.15
C THR A 210 13.97 0.50 8.28
N ILE A 211 13.02 -0.26 7.77
CA ILE A 211 13.28 -1.46 6.95
C ILE A 211 12.39 -1.40 5.71
N ASN A 212 12.99 -1.38 4.52
CA ASN A 212 12.29 -1.44 3.23
C ASN A 212 11.10 -0.46 3.06
N GLY A 213 11.23 0.77 3.57
CA GLY A 213 10.16 1.78 3.47
C GLY A 213 9.11 1.71 4.60
N THR A 214 9.31 0.81 5.55
CA THR A 214 8.54 0.70 6.80
C THR A 214 9.28 1.38 7.94
N TYR A 215 8.53 2.06 8.82
CA TYR A 215 9.00 2.86 9.94
C TYR A 215 8.34 2.36 11.22
N ASP A 216 9.13 1.87 12.17
CA ASP A 216 8.64 1.39 13.46
C ASP A 216 8.84 2.43 14.56
N TYR A 217 7.74 2.79 15.20
CA TYR A 217 7.70 3.75 16.28
C TYR A 217 7.29 3.07 17.58
N ASN A 218 8.02 3.35 18.66
CA ASN A 218 7.66 2.97 20.02
C ASN A 218 7.40 4.20 20.88
#